data_AF-A0A9X7UDM5-F1
#
_entry.id   AF-A0A9X7UDM5-F1
#
_cell.length_a   1.000
_cell.length_b   1.000
_cell.length_c   1.000
_cell.angle_alpha   90.00
_cell.angle_beta   90.00
_cell.angle_gamma   90.00
#
_symmetry.space_group_name_H-M   'P 1'
#
loop_
_entity.id
_entity.type
_entity.pdbx_description
1 polymer ?
#
loop_
_entity_poly.entity_id
_entity_poly.type
_entity_poly.pdbx_seq_one_letter_code
_entity_poly.pdbx_strand_id
1 'polypeptide(L)' 'MIRLLAKARQALLTDPVTGEPLNPAIVAAWTFTAFFIVMTMLMLSLGLGAGQ' A
#
# COMPACT_ATOMS: atom_id res chain seq x y z
N MET A 1 -5.08 -16.14 19.44
CA MET A 1 -4.21 -15.53 18.41
C MET A 1 -4.96 -14.74 17.33
N ILE A 2 -6.04 -15.26 16.72
CA ILE A 2 -6.78 -14.58 15.63
C ILE A 2 -7.28 -13.15 15.97
N ARG A 3 -7.66 -12.88 17.23
CA ARG A 3 -8.18 -11.57 17.67
C ARG A 3 -7.15 -10.43 17.54
N LEU A 4 -5.86 -10.72 17.67
CA LEU A 4 -4.81 -9.70 17.58
C LEU A 4 -4.62 -9.24 16.13
N LEU A 5 -4.66 -10.18 15.19
CA LEU A 5 -4.55 -9.92 13.76
C LEU A 5 -5.77 -9.12 13.25
N ALA A 6 -6.97 -9.44 13.75
CA ALA A 6 -8.18 -8.70 13.42
C ALA A 6 -8.13 -7.25 13.94
N LYS A 7 -7.63 -7.03 15.15
CA LYS A 7 -7.43 -5.67 15.71
C LYS A 7 -6.37 -4.89 14.95
N ALA A 8 -5.26 -5.53 14.60
CA ALA A 8 -4.20 -4.90 13.80
C ALA A 8 -4.72 -4.49 12.42
N ARG A 9 -5.51 -5.36 11.76
CA ARG A 9 -6.15 -5.04 10.49
C ARG A 9 -7.13 -3.87 10.62
N GLN A 10 -7.94 -3.84 11.67
CA GLN A 10 -8.86 -2.71 11.90
C GLN A 10 -8.08 -1.40 12.12
N ALA A 11 -7.04 -1.43 12.94
CA ALA A 11 -6.18 -0.26 13.18
C ALA A 11 -5.50 0.24 11.89
N LEU A 12 -5.10 -0.67 11.00
CA LEU A 12 -4.52 -0.34 9.69
C LEU A 12 -5.53 0.22 8.68
N LEU A 13 -6.83 -0.02 8.89
CA LEU A 13 -7.92 0.42 8.01
C LEU A 13 -8.70 1.61 8.59
N THR A 14 -8.20 2.22 9.65
CA THR A 14 -8.75 3.44 10.25
C THR A 14 -7.72 4.55 10.16
N ASP A 15 -8.17 5.74 9.80
CA ASP A 15 -7.35 6.94 9.78
C ASP A 15 -6.90 7.25 11.23
N PRO A 16 -5.59 7.31 11.52
CA PRO A 16 -5.08 7.55 12.86
C PRO A 16 -5.34 8.97 13.38
N VAL A 17 -5.68 9.92 12.49
CA VAL A 17 -5.95 11.32 12.83
C VAL A 17 -7.43 11.54 13.11
N THR A 18 -8.31 11.01 12.27
CA THR A 18 -9.75 11.24 12.33
C THR A 18 -10.53 10.10 12.98
N GLY A 19 -9.96 8.89 13.05
CA GLY A 19 -10.62 7.68 13.54
C GLY A 19 -11.63 7.08 12.57
N GLU A 20 -11.84 7.69 11.40
CA GLU A 20 -12.78 7.19 10.39
C GLU A 20 -12.20 6.00 9.61
N PRO A 21 -13.05 5.08 9.12
CA PRO A 21 -12.60 4.00 8.26
C PRO A 21 -12.00 4.56 6.96
N LEU A 22 -10.79 4.12 6.64
CA LEU A 22 -10.14 4.46 5.38
C LEU A 22 -10.96 3.90 4.22
N ASN A 23 -11.20 4.73 3.22
CA ASN A 23 -11.88 4.29 2.01
C ASN A 23 -11.03 3.21 1.31
N PRO A 24 -11.54 1.96 1.17
CA PRO A 24 -10.76 0.85 0.62
C PRO A 24 -10.31 1.09 -0.81
N ALA A 25 -11.03 1.91 -1.60
CA ALA A 25 -10.63 2.28 -2.95
C ALA A 25 -9.37 3.16 -2.95
N ILE A 26 -9.25 4.08 -2.00
CA ILE A 26 -8.09 4.96 -1.86
C ILE A 26 -6.88 4.17 -1.39
N VAL A 27 -7.06 3.32 -0.38
CA VAL A 27 -5.99 2.44 0.12
C VAL A 27 -5.48 1.55 -1.02
N ALA A 28 -6.38 0.91 -1.77
CA ALA A 28 -6.00 0.09 -2.92
C ALA A 28 -5.23 0.89 -3.98
N ALA A 29 -5.71 2.08 -4.34
CA ALA A 29 -5.05 2.95 -5.32
C ALA A 29 -3.63 3.34 -4.85
N TRP A 30 -3.48 3.78 -3.61
CA TRP A 30 -2.17 4.21 -3.07
C TRP A 30 -1.20 3.03 -2.95
N THR A 31 -1.69 1.85 -2.58
CA THR A 31 -0.88 0.63 -2.51
C THR A 31 -0.41 0.20 -3.90
N PHE A 32 -1.30 0.26 -4.89
CA PHE A 32 -0.97 -0.02 -6.29
C PHE A 32 0.07 0.96 -6.84
N THR A 33 -0.12 2.26 -6.61
CA THR A 33 0.84 3.29 -7.02
C THR A 33 2.20 3.07 -6.35
N ALA A 34 2.23 2.81 -5.04
CA ALA A 34 3.47 2.52 -4.32
C ALA A 34 4.18 1.28 -4.87
N PHE A 35 3.43 0.20 -5.13
CA PHE A 35 3.98 -1.00 -5.75
C PHE A 35 4.57 -0.71 -7.13
N PHE A 36 3.85 0.03 -7.98
CA PHE A 36 4.31 0.38 -9.32
C PHE A 36 5.60 1.19 -9.28
N ILE A 37 5.68 2.20 -8.40
CA ILE A 37 6.90 3.00 -8.20
C ILE A 37 8.08 2.11 -7.80
N VAL A 38 7.89 1.22 -6.83
CA VAL A 38 8.94 0.29 -6.38
C VAL A 38 9.37 -0.63 -7.52
N MET A 39 8.43 -1.18 -8.28
CA MET A 39 8.72 -2.06 -9.41
C MET A 39 9.46 -1.31 -10.53
N THR A 40 9.06 -0.08 -10.85
CA THR A 40 9.76 0.78 -11.82
C THR A 40 11.18 1.09 -11.36
N MET A 41 11.38 1.46 -10.09
CA MET A 41 12.72 1.70 -9.53
C MET A 41 13.59 0.44 -9.58
N LEU A 42 13.00 -0.73 -9.31
CA LEU A 42 13.68 -2.01 -9.43
C LEU A 42 14.09 -2.30 -10.88
N MET A 43 13.18 -2.12 -11.84
CA MET A 43 13.49 -2.31 -13.27
C MET A 43 14.57 -1.37 -13.76
N LEU A 44 14.53 -0.09 -13.34
CA LEU A 44 15.59 0.87 -13.62
C LEU A 44 16.93 0.43 -13.01
N SER A 45 16.93 -0.08 -11.78
CA SER A 45 18.13 -0.59 -11.11
C SER A 45 18.70 -1.84 -11.78
N LEU A 46 17.84 -2.66 -12.40
CA LEU A 46 18.21 -3.83 -13.19
C LEU A 46 18.58 -3.47 -14.64
N GLY A 47 18.54 -2.19 -15.02
CA GLY A 47 18.84 -1.73 -16.38
C GLY A 47 17.74 -2.00 -17.41
N LEU A 48 16.56 -2.46 -17.00
CA LEU A 48 15.40 -2.81 -17.85
C LEU A 48 14.39 -1.66 -17.97
N GLY A 49 14.86 -0.41 -17.99
CA GLY A 49 14.02 0.78 -18.00
C GLY A 49 13.37 1.08 -19.35
N ALA A 50 12.17 1.68 -19.32
CA ALA A 50 11.40 2.13 -20.48
C ALA A 50 12.25 3.01 -21.42
N GLY A 51 12.76 2.42 -22.50
CA GLY A 51 13.77 3.02 -23.37
C GLY A 51 14.73 2.00 -24.02
N GLN A 52 14.72 0.74 -23.55
CA GLN A 52 15.22 -0.43 -24.29
C GLN A 52 14.08 -1.26 -24.86
#